data_AF-A0A484C0P7-F1
#
_entry.id   AF-A0A484C0P7-F1
#
_cell.length_a   1.000
_cell.length_b   1.000
_cell.length_c   1.000
_cell.angle_alpha   90.00
_cell.angle_beta   90.00
_cell.angle_gamma   90.00
#
_symmetry.space_group_name_H-M   'P 1'
#
loop_
_entity.id
_entity.type
_entity.pdbx_description
1 polymer ?
#
loop_
_entity_poly.entity_id
_entity_poly.type
_entity_poly.pdbx_seq_one_letter_code
_entity_poly.pdbx_strand_id
1 'polypeptide(L)'
;MAAPTAVEQTMTKRTETSLKPVSTTSQAGESLSPDSWTGQDCLVDFLEKEVGNDLKSLKNVGDLLEKLREENTVLEEQVLTVSSSVPPKVSAALSAAEEALCSLEDLLQRERLTSNMLHQVTASVYQNVLEDFMIPSAEDLYGDADFIFQQYLAPAHTARSTKTWFDAHAITVLDWPANSPDLNPIK
;
A
#
# COMPACT_ATOMS: atom_id res chain seq x y z
N MET A 1 -1.57 5.65 -35.38
CA MET A 1 -2.01 4.82 -36.52
C MET A 1 -3.48 4.49 -36.33
N ALA A 2 -4.29 4.74 -37.37
CA ALA A 2 -5.64 4.23 -37.71
C ALA A 2 -6.76 4.09 -36.65
N ALA A 3 -7.70 5.03 -36.74
CA ALA A 3 -9.19 4.99 -36.79
C ALA A 3 -10.05 3.76 -36.33
N PRO A 4 -11.33 4.00 -35.94
CA PRO A 4 -12.31 3.03 -35.42
C PRO A 4 -13.29 2.48 -36.48
N THR A 5 -14.13 1.50 -36.14
CA THR A 5 -15.22 0.95 -37.01
C THR A 5 -16.34 0.38 -36.12
N ALA A 6 -17.52 1.00 -35.97
CA ALA A 6 -18.73 1.09 -36.83
C ALA A 6 -19.81 0.03 -36.49
N VAL A 7 -21.05 0.52 -36.42
CA VAL A 7 -22.34 -0.14 -36.14
C VAL A 7 -23.05 -0.51 -37.44
N GLU A 8 -23.73 -1.66 -37.53
CA GLU A 8 -25.04 -1.90 -38.22
C GLU A 8 -25.37 -3.41 -38.21
N GLN A 9 -26.49 -3.85 -37.61
CA GLN A 9 -27.85 -4.01 -38.13
C GLN A 9 -28.10 -5.17 -39.14
N THR A 10 -28.77 -6.20 -38.61
CA THR A 10 -29.83 -7.07 -39.16
C THR A 10 -30.25 -6.97 -40.63
N MET A 11 -30.25 -8.11 -41.35
CA MET A 11 -31.45 -8.76 -41.97
C MET A 11 -31.04 -9.90 -42.93
N THR A 12 -31.66 -11.09 -42.80
CA THR A 12 -31.82 -12.13 -43.85
C THR A 12 -32.78 -13.21 -43.29
N LYS A 13 -34.08 -13.22 -43.60
CA LYS A 13 -34.82 -13.69 -44.80
C LYS A 13 -35.06 -15.23 -44.85
N ARG A 14 -36.34 -15.58 -44.61
CA ARG A 14 -37.19 -16.71 -45.10
C ARG A 14 -36.71 -18.17 -44.96
N THR A 15 -37.64 -19.01 -44.49
CA THR A 15 -38.24 -20.05 -45.34
C THR A 15 -39.63 -20.46 -44.85
N GLU A 16 -40.60 -20.43 -45.76
CA GLU A 16 -41.95 -20.99 -45.62
C GLU A 16 -41.89 -22.52 -45.76
N THR A 17 -42.76 -23.25 -45.07
CA THR A 17 -43.30 -24.52 -45.60
C THR A 17 -44.74 -24.68 -45.14
N SER A 18 -45.53 -25.21 -46.07
CA SER A 18 -46.97 -25.04 -46.24
C SER A 18 -47.72 -26.34 -45.99
N LEU A 19 -49.05 -26.21 -45.85
CA LEU A 19 -50.14 -27.21 -45.99
C LEU A 19 -50.49 -28.05 -44.75
N LYS A 20 -51.74 -28.37 -44.40
CA LYS A 20 -53.13 -27.81 -44.48
C LYS A 20 -54.03 -28.80 -43.65
N PRO A 21 -55.31 -28.49 -43.36
CA PRO A 21 -56.06 -28.99 -42.19
C PRO A 21 -57.02 -30.17 -42.50
N VAL A 22 -57.54 -30.82 -41.45
CA VAL A 22 -58.71 -31.73 -41.52
C VAL A 22 -59.66 -31.44 -40.36
N SER A 23 -60.94 -31.27 -40.70
CA SER A 23 -62.08 -30.99 -39.82
C SER A 23 -62.98 -32.24 -39.71
N THR A 24 -63.66 -32.46 -38.57
CA THR A 24 -64.88 -33.29 -38.46
C THR A 24 -65.62 -32.86 -37.17
N THR A 25 -66.73 -32.10 -37.25
CA THR A 25 -68.16 -32.47 -37.35
C THR A 25 -68.81 -33.01 -36.06
N SER A 26 -69.93 -32.37 -35.70
CA SER A 26 -70.84 -32.49 -34.55
C SER A 26 -71.72 -33.77 -34.50
N GLN A 27 -72.16 -34.20 -33.31
CA GLN A 27 -73.58 -34.17 -32.84
C GLN A 27 -73.89 -35.01 -31.56
N ALA A 28 -74.84 -34.48 -30.77
CA ALA A 28 -75.96 -35.12 -30.04
C ALA A 28 -75.75 -36.01 -28.77
N GLY A 29 -76.13 -35.43 -27.62
CA GLY A 29 -77.19 -35.83 -26.66
C GLY A 29 -77.38 -37.27 -26.16
N GLU A 30 -77.39 -37.45 -24.82
CA GLU A 30 -78.32 -38.26 -23.98
C GLU A 30 -77.84 -38.19 -22.50
N SER A 31 -78.58 -37.52 -21.60
CA SER A 31 -79.61 -38.01 -20.66
C SER A 31 -79.07 -38.22 -19.22
N LEU A 32 -79.80 -37.67 -18.24
CA LEU A 32 -79.44 -37.56 -16.82
C LEU A 32 -79.71 -38.86 -16.04
N SER A 33 -78.87 -39.16 -15.04
CA SER A 33 -79.21 -40.07 -13.93
C SER A 33 -78.75 -39.44 -12.60
N PRO A 34 -79.60 -39.33 -11.56
CA PRO A 34 -79.29 -38.58 -10.35
C PRO A 34 -79.01 -39.51 -9.17
N ASP A 35 -77.80 -40.08 -9.07
CA ASP A 35 -77.33 -40.77 -7.85
C ASP A 35 -75.79 -40.86 -7.83
N SER A 36 -75.06 -39.74 -7.58
CA SER A 36 -73.66 -39.80 -7.12
C SER A 36 -73.10 -38.45 -6.65
N TRP A 37 -73.63 -37.87 -5.59
CA TRP A 37 -73.05 -36.62 -5.03
C TRP A 37 -71.81 -36.85 -4.13
N THR A 38 -71.28 -38.07 -4.02
CA THR A 38 -70.09 -38.38 -3.19
C THR A 38 -68.75 -38.23 -3.94
N GLY A 39 -68.74 -38.28 -5.27
CA GLY A 39 -67.51 -38.14 -6.06
C GLY A 39 -67.11 -36.69 -6.36
N GLN A 40 -68.08 -35.76 -6.34
CA GLN A 40 -67.84 -34.34 -6.61
C GLN A 40 -67.17 -33.64 -5.42
N ASP A 41 -67.61 -33.90 -4.18
CA ASP A 41 -66.97 -33.32 -2.98
C ASP A 41 -65.51 -33.76 -2.83
N CYS A 42 -65.19 -35.03 -3.12
CA CYS A 42 -63.82 -35.52 -3.02
C CYS A 42 -62.86 -34.91 -4.05
N LEU A 43 -63.36 -34.60 -5.25
CA LEU A 43 -62.58 -33.90 -6.29
C LEU A 43 -62.41 -32.42 -5.94
N VAL A 44 -63.43 -31.79 -5.36
CA VAL A 44 -63.37 -30.40 -4.87
C VAL A 44 -62.38 -30.27 -3.73
N ASP A 45 -62.40 -31.16 -2.75
CA ASP A 45 -61.45 -31.19 -1.63
C ASP A 45 -60.00 -31.40 -2.11
N PHE A 46 -59.80 -32.27 -3.11
CA PHE A 46 -58.48 -32.49 -3.71
C PHE A 46 -57.98 -31.24 -4.45
N LEU A 47 -58.83 -30.64 -5.30
CA LEU A 47 -58.51 -29.42 -6.03
C LEU A 47 -58.23 -28.25 -5.07
N GLU A 48 -59.05 -28.06 -4.04
CA GLU A 48 -58.88 -26.98 -3.07
C GLU A 48 -57.60 -27.16 -2.24
N LYS A 49 -57.24 -28.40 -1.89
CA LYS A 49 -56.02 -28.70 -1.16
C LYS A 49 -54.76 -28.52 -2.01
N GLU A 50 -54.75 -29.03 -3.24
CA GLU A 50 -53.59 -28.92 -4.14
C GLU A 50 -53.38 -27.46 -4.55
N VAL A 51 -54.43 -26.80 -5.06
CA VAL A 51 -54.37 -25.39 -5.49
C VAL A 51 -54.14 -24.45 -4.30
N GLY A 52 -54.69 -24.75 -3.12
CA GLY A 52 -54.50 -23.96 -1.90
C GLY A 52 -53.06 -24.04 -1.36
N ASN A 53 -52.44 -25.23 -1.39
CA ASN A 53 -51.04 -25.41 -0.99
C ASN A 53 -50.08 -24.72 -1.98
N ASP A 54 -50.36 -24.83 -3.28
CA ASP A 54 -49.58 -24.16 -4.32
C ASP A 54 -49.67 -22.64 -4.20
N LEU A 55 -50.87 -22.09 -3.97
CA LEU A 55 -51.06 -20.66 -3.76
C LEU A 55 -50.29 -20.17 -2.53
N LYS A 56 -50.30 -20.94 -1.45
CA LYS A 56 -49.54 -20.62 -0.23
C LYS A 56 -48.03 -20.67 -0.47
N SER A 57 -47.57 -21.66 -1.23
CA SER A 57 -46.15 -21.80 -1.61
C SER A 57 -45.72 -20.66 -2.53
N LEU A 58 -46.55 -20.27 -3.50
CA LEU A 58 -46.31 -19.16 -4.40
C LEU A 58 -46.24 -17.82 -3.66
N LYS A 59 -47.12 -17.61 -2.66
CA LYS A 59 -47.05 -16.44 -1.77
C LYS A 59 -45.72 -16.37 -1.03
N ASN A 60 -45.28 -17.48 -0.41
CA ASN A 60 -44.00 -17.52 0.29
C ASN A 60 -42.81 -17.24 -0.64
N VAL A 61 -42.84 -17.75 -1.88
CA VAL A 61 -41.84 -17.44 -2.90
C VAL A 61 -41.85 -15.95 -3.27
N GLY A 62 -43.03 -15.36 -3.39
CA GLY A 62 -43.20 -13.91 -3.59
C GLY A 62 -42.56 -13.09 -2.47
N ASP A 63 -42.86 -13.41 -1.21
CA ASP A 63 -42.31 -12.73 -0.04
C ASP A 63 -40.76 -12.85 0.01
N LEU A 64 -40.20 -14.02 -0.34
CA LEU A 64 -38.76 -14.22 -0.44
C LEU A 64 -38.11 -13.42 -1.57
N LEU A 65 -38.76 -13.33 -2.73
CA LEU A 65 -38.30 -12.52 -3.85
C LEU A 65 -38.27 -11.03 -3.50
N GLU A 66 -39.30 -10.54 -2.79
CA GLU A 66 -39.38 -9.16 -2.31
C GLU A 66 -38.22 -8.87 -1.35
N LYS A 67 -37.98 -9.76 -0.37
CA LYS A 67 -36.87 -9.64 0.56
C LYS A 67 -35.51 -9.67 -0.13
N LEU A 68 -35.29 -10.58 -1.08
CA LEU A 68 -34.04 -10.66 -1.84
C LEU A 68 -33.79 -9.39 -2.66
N ARG A 69 -34.86 -8.79 -3.21
CA ARG A 69 -34.78 -7.53 -3.94
C ARG A 69 -34.33 -6.39 -3.02
N GLU A 70 -34.93 -6.29 -1.83
CA GLU A 70 -34.53 -5.28 -0.83
C GLU A 70 -33.07 -5.46 -0.41
N GLU A 71 -32.65 -6.69 -0.08
CA GLU A 71 -31.26 -6.98 0.29
C GLU A 71 -30.28 -6.63 -0.84
N ASN A 72 -30.62 -6.89 -2.11
CA ASN A 72 -29.80 -6.47 -3.25
C ASN A 72 -29.68 -4.95 -3.36
N THR A 73 -30.78 -4.20 -3.18
CA THR A 73 -30.71 -2.73 -3.24
C THR A 73 -29.79 -2.15 -2.17
N VAL A 74 -29.80 -2.73 -0.96
CA VAL A 74 -28.91 -2.31 0.14
C VAL A 74 -27.44 -2.66 -0.16
N LEU A 75 -27.18 -3.86 -0.66
CA LEU A 75 -25.83 -4.29 -1.03
C LEU A 75 -25.22 -3.40 -2.13
N GLU A 76 -26.01 -3.05 -3.15
CA GLU A 76 -25.57 -2.14 -4.21
C GLU A 76 -25.19 -0.76 -3.65
N GLU A 77 -26.01 -0.19 -2.74
CA GLU A 77 -25.71 1.08 -2.08
C GLU A 77 -24.43 1.01 -1.23
N GLN A 78 -24.25 -0.08 -0.48
CA GLN A 78 -23.04 -0.31 0.31
C GLN A 78 -21.80 -0.40 -0.59
N VAL A 79 -21.88 -1.14 -1.70
CA VAL A 79 -20.78 -1.25 -2.66
C VAL A 79 -20.42 0.12 -3.24
N LEU A 80 -21.42 0.94 -3.58
CA LEU A 80 -21.21 2.31 -4.07
C LEU A 80 -20.53 3.21 -3.03
N THR A 81 -20.95 3.11 -1.78
CA THR A 81 -20.41 3.90 -0.67
C THR A 81 -18.97 3.49 -0.35
N VAL A 82 -18.69 2.19 -0.27
CA VAL A 82 -17.34 1.67 -0.01
C VAL A 82 -16.42 1.99 -1.18
N SER A 83 -16.88 1.79 -2.41
CA SER A 83 -16.09 2.05 -3.62
C SER A 83 -15.75 3.52 -3.81
N SER A 84 -16.60 4.44 -3.34
CA SER A 84 -16.30 5.89 -3.40
C SER A 84 -15.42 6.36 -2.25
N SER A 85 -15.51 5.76 -1.06
CA SER A 85 -14.77 6.22 0.12
C SER A 85 -13.37 5.62 0.28
N VAL A 86 -13.17 4.35 -0.08
CA VAL A 86 -11.91 3.64 0.21
C VAL A 86 -10.76 4.04 -0.73
N PRO A 87 -10.91 4.07 -2.07
CA PRO A 87 -9.80 4.37 -2.95
C PRO A 87 -9.13 5.74 -2.69
N PRO A 88 -9.88 6.84 -2.47
CA PRO A 88 -9.26 8.14 -2.15
C PRO A 88 -8.46 8.13 -0.84
N LYS A 89 -8.94 7.42 0.19
CA LYS A 89 -8.22 7.28 1.47
C LYS A 89 -6.91 6.54 1.29
N VAL A 90 -6.93 5.46 0.52
CA VAL A 90 -5.72 4.69 0.20
C VAL A 90 -4.74 5.55 -0.60
N SER A 91 -5.21 6.27 -1.62
CA SER A 91 -4.36 7.17 -2.40
C SER A 91 -3.75 8.29 -1.56
N ALA A 92 -4.53 8.91 -0.67
CA ALA A 92 -4.02 9.96 0.22
C ALA A 92 -2.99 9.41 1.21
N ALA A 93 -3.24 8.22 1.79
CA ALA A 93 -2.29 7.57 2.68
C ALA A 93 -1.00 7.18 1.94
N LEU A 94 -1.09 6.69 0.70
CA LEU A 94 0.06 6.37 -0.13
C LEU A 94 0.88 7.63 -0.47
N SER A 95 0.22 8.71 -0.90
CA SER A 95 0.88 10.01 -1.17
C SER A 95 1.61 10.54 0.07
N ALA A 96 0.96 10.49 1.24
CA ALA A 96 1.58 10.92 2.49
C ALA A 96 2.79 10.05 2.87
N ALA A 97 2.74 8.74 2.59
CA ALA A 97 3.87 7.84 2.80
C ALA A 97 5.03 8.16 1.85
N GLU A 98 4.75 8.44 0.58
CA GLU A 98 5.76 8.84 -0.41
C GLU A 98 6.44 10.16 -0.05
N GLU A 99 5.67 11.16 0.41
CA GLU A 99 6.21 12.42 0.93
C GLU A 99 7.11 12.20 2.15
N ALA A 100 6.69 11.33 3.07
CA ALA A 100 7.50 10.97 4.23
C ALA A 100 8.81 10.26 3.82
N LEU A 101 8.79 9.40 2.80
CA LEU A 101 10.01 8.78 2.25
C LEU A 101 10.97 9.82 1.69
N CYS A 102 10.47 10.78 0.91
CA CYS A 102 11.28 11.91 0.43
C CYS A 102 11.90 12.69 1.59
N SER A 103 11.13 12.97 2.65
CA SER A 103 11.63 13.67 3.84
C SER A 103 12.72 12.88 4.58
N LEU A 104 12.58 11.56 4.67
CA LEU A 104 13.56 10.69 5.30
C LEU A 104 14.88 10.63 4.52
N GLU A 105 14.83 10.54 3.19
CA GLU A 105 16.01 10.61 2.32
C GLU A 105 16.77 11.94 2.54
N ASP A 106 16.03 13.04 2.57
CA ASP A 106 16.54 14.38 2.83
C ASP A 106 17.25 14.47 4.21
N LEU A 107 16.70 13.79 5.21
CA LEU A 107 17.27 13.75 6.56
C LEU A 107 18.55 12.88 6.61
N LEU A 108 18.57 11.74 5.93
CA LEU A 108 19.76 10.90 5.81
C LEU A 108 20.91 11.62 5.10
N GLN A 109 20.60 12.41 4.08
CA GLN A 109 21.60 13.25 3.41
C GLN A 109 22.16 14.32 4.35
N ARG A 110 21.31 15.00 5.13
CA ARG A 110 21.73 15.96 6.15
C ARG A 110 22.56 15.31 7.25
N GLU A 111 22.19 14.12 7.71
CA GLU A 111 22.97 13.37 8.69
C GLU A 111 24.35 13.03 8.14
N ARG A 112 24.44 12.51 6.90
CA ARG A 112 25.73 12.21 6.25
C ARG A 112 26.60 13.45 6.14
N LEU A 113 26.05 14.57 5.70
CA LEU A 113 26.79 15.83 5.61
C LEU A 113 27.27 16.29 7.00
N THR A 114 26.39 16.25 7.99
CA THR A 114 26.75 16.64 9.37
C THR A 114 27.80 15.70 9.94
N SER A 115 27.69 14.39 9.71
CA SER A 115 28.68 13.40 10.10
C SER A 115 30.03 13.66 9.43
N ASN A 116 30.05 13.98 8.14
CA ASN A 116 31.28 14.36 7.45
C ASN A 116 31.89 15.65 8.00
N MET A 117 31.06 16.66 8.29
CA MET A 117 31.50 17.93 8.86
C MET A 117 32.01 17.79 10.30
N LEU A 118 31.37 16.94 11.11
CA LEU A 118 31.69 16.75 12.51
C LEU A 118 32.90 15.83 12.72
N HIS A 119 33.08 14.81 11.87
CA HIS A 119 34.19 13.86 11.99
C HIS A 119 35.49 14.35 11.36
N GLN A 120 35.49 15.48 10.63
CA GLN A 120 36.63 15.86 9.82
C GLN A 120 37.24 17.19 10.28
N VAL A 121 37.94 17.16 11.42
CA VAL A 121 39.19 17.93 11.48
C VAL A 121 40.08 17.31 10.41
N THR A 122 40.28 18.00 9.30
CA THR A 122 41.24 17.52 8.29
C THR A 122 42.66 17.63 8.85
N ALA A 123 43.60 16.87 8.29
CA ALA A 123 45.01 17.01 8.64
C ALA A 123 45.50 18.47 8.49
N SER A 124 45.01 19.19 7.48
CA SER A 124 45.36 20.61 7.27
C SER A 124 44.80 21.53 8.36
N VAL A 125 43.54 21.35 8.76
CA VAL A 125 42.95 22.14 9.86
C VAL A 125 43.68 21.86 11.16
N TYR A 126 44.04 20.59 11.41
CA TYR A 126 44.83 20.21 12.58
C TYR A 126 46.20 20.89 12.58
N GLN A 127 46.92 20.86 11.46
CA GLN A 127 48.23 21.52 11.32
C GLN A 127 48.12 23.03 11.56
N ASN A 128 47.10 23.70 11.02
CA ASN A 128 46.88 25.12 11.29
C ASN A 128 46.66 25.39 12.78
N VAL A 129 45.92 24.53 13.48
CA VAL A 129 45.72 24.69 14.94
C VAL A 129 47.04 24.48 15.69
N LEU A 130 47.87 23.53 15.28
CA LEU A 130 49.19 23.34 15.89
C LEU A 130 50.09 24.57 15.66
N GLU A 131 50.12 25.09 14.44
CA GLU A 131 50.87 26.28 14.06
C GLU A 131 50.42 27.52 14.85
N ASP A 132 49.12 27.80 14.86
CA ASP A 132 48.57 29.05 15.39
C ASP A 132 48.50 29.07 16.93
N PHE A 133 48.39 27.90 17.57
CA PHE A 133 48.15 27.81 19.02
C PHE A 133 49.16 26.98 19.79
N MET A 134 49.59 25.83 19.26
CA MET A 134 50.48 24.93 20.01
C MET A 134 51.92 25.45 20.01
N ILE A 135 52.46 25.86 18.87
CA ILE A 135 53.83 26.39 18.77
C ILE A 135 54.03 27.62 19.67
N PRO A 136 53.20 28.68 19.60
CA PRO A 136 53.38 29.84 20.47
C PRO A 136 53.27 29.48 21.96
N SER A 137 52.35 28.56 22.31
CA SER A 137 52.21 28.10 23.69
C SER A 137 53.44 27.33 24.17
N ALA A 138 54.07 26.53 23.31
CA ALA A 138 55.28 25.79 23.64
C ALA A 138 56.47 26.74 23.84
N GLU A 139 56.62 27.74 22.98
CA GLU A 139 57.63 28.79 23.12
C GLU A 139 57.43 29.58 24.42
N ASP A 140 56.19 29.95 24.76
CA ASP A 140 55.87 30.68 26.00
C ASP A 140 56.13 29.85 27.27
N LEU A 141 55.85 28.54 27.24
CA LEU A 141 55.95 27.67 28.42
C LEU A 141 57.35 27.10 28.64
N TYR A 142 58.03 26.71 27.55
CA TYR A 142 59.27 25.95 27.59
C TYR A 142 60.46 26.75 27.04
N GLY A 143 60.22 27.85 26.31
CA GLY A 143 61.28 28.61 25.65
C GLY A 143 62.08 27.74 24.70
N ASP A 144 63.41 27.76 24.85
CA ASP A 144 64.34 26.95 24.05
C ASP A 144 64.49 25.49 24.56
N ALA A 145 63.72 25.08 25.59
CA ALA A 145 63.83 23.74 26.14
C ALA A 145 63.13 22.70 25.26
N ASP A 146 63.74 21.51 25.15
CA ASP A 146 63.13 20.37 24.46
C ASP A 146 61.84 19.91 25.15
N PHE A 147 60.82 19.58 24.35
CA PHE A 147 59.56 19.01 24.84
C PHE A 147 59.10 17.84 23.97
N ILE A 148 58.21 17.01 24.54
CA ILE A 148 57.57 15.90 23.84
C ILE A 148 56.08 16.21 23.74
N PHE A 149 55.54 16.17 22.53
CA PHE A 149 54.14 16.44 22.27
C PHE A 149 53.30 15.16 22.34
N GLN A 150 52.23 15.16 23.13
CA GLN A 150 51.30 14.04 23.21
C GLN A 150 50.03 14.34 22.40
N GLN A 151 49.63 13.40 21.54
CA GLN A 151 48.38 13.48 20.78
C GLN A 151 47.68 12.11 20.73
N TYR A 152 46.36 12.13 20.48
CA TYR A 152 45.59 10.91 20.22
C TYR A 152 45.84 10.35 18.81
N LEU A 153 45.35 9.14 18.54
CA LEU A 153 45.47 8.47 17.24
C LEU A 153 44.30 8.77 16.28
N ALA A 154 43.75 9.98 16.30
CA ALA A 154 42.69 10.37 15.36
C ALA A 154 43.22 10.36 13.90
N PRO A 155 42.36 10.15 12.89
CA PRO A 155 42.82 10.09 11.49
C PRO A 155 43.65 11.30 11.04
N ALA A 156 43.31 12.50 11.49
CA ALA A 156 44.07 13.73 11.18
C ALA A 156 45.46 13.77 11.83
N HIS A 157 45.60 13.22 13.04
CA HIS A 157 46.85 13.21 13.80
C HIS A 157 47.85 12.20 13.23
N THR A 158 47.33 11.08 12.72
CA THR A 158 48.13 9.99 12.12
C THR A 158 48.38 10.17 10.62
N ALA A 159 47.78 11.18 9.99
CA ALA A 159 47.94 11.47 8.58
C ALA A 159 49.40 11.72 8.21
N ARG A 160 49.80 11.29 7.01
CA ARG A 160 51.19 11.44 6.53
C ARG A 160 51.65 12.89 6.53
N SER A 161 50.81 13.80 6.07
CA SER A 161 51.12 15.24 6.06
C SER A 161 51.35 15.78 7.47
N THR A 162 50.59 15.33 8.46
CA THR A 162 50.76 15.75 9.86
C THR A 162 52.07 15.23 10.44
N LYS A 163 52.46 13.98 10.14
CA LYS A 163 53.77 13.45 10.52
C LYS A 163 54.91 14.28 9.93
N THR A 164 54.83 14.57 8.63
CA THR A 164 55.81 15.43 7.95
C THR A 164 55.85 16.84 8.53
N TRP A 165 54.71 17.39 8.99
CA TRP A 165 54.67 18.68 9.66
C TRP A 165 55.43 18.64 11.00
N PHE A 166 55.25 17.60 11.82
CA PHE A 166 56.03 17.45 13.06
C PHE A 166 57.53 17.29 12.81
N ASP A 167 57.90 16.49 11.79
CA ASP A 167 59.30 16.31 11.40
C ASP A 167 59.93 17.64 10.96
N ALA A 168 59.19 18.47 10.21
CA ALA A 168 59.65 19.78 9.74
C ALA A 168 59.86 20.79 10.88
N HIS A 169 59.08 20.68 11.95
CA HIS A 169 59.21 21.53 13.15
C HIS A 169 60.16 20.93 14.19
N ALA A 170 60.80 19.80 13.90
CA ALA A 170 61.66 19.06 14.83
C ALA A 170 60.97 18.69 16.16
N ILE A 171 59.66 18.44 16.12
CA ILE A 171 58.86 18.13 17.31
C ILE A 171 58.79 16.62 17.49
N THR A 172 59.21 16.16 18.67
CA THR A 172 59.10 14.75 19.05
C THR A 172 57.68 14.47 19.54
N VAL A 173 56.96 13.58 18.86
CA VAL A 173 55.64 13.11 19.28
C VAL A 173 55.76 11.86 20.13
N LEU A 174 55.08 11.83 21.27
CA LEU A 174 55.02 10.67 22.17
C LEU A 174 54.31 9.49 21.48
N ASP A 175 54.92 8.31 21.54
CA ASP A 175 54.28 7.08 21.07
C ASP A 175 53.17 6.67 22.04
N TRP A 176 51.92 6.97 21.68
CA TRP A 176 50.75 6.78 22.53
C TRP A 176 49.97 5.51 22.17
N PRO A 177 49.65 4.62 23.13
CA PRO A 177 48.88 3.42 22.86
C PRO A 177 47.44 3.73 22.42
N ALA A 178 46.93 2.93 21.47
CA ALA A 178 45.54 3.04 21.04
C ALA A 178 44.56 2.74 22.20
N ASN A 179 43.45 3.47 22.25
CA ASN A 179 42.35 3.26 23.22
C ASN A 179 42.77 3.28 24.70
N SER A 180 43.68 4.18 25.08
CA SER A 180 44.05 4.40 26.49
C SER A 180 43.59 5.78 26.98
N PRO A 181 42.28 6.00 27.20
CA PRO A 181 41.76 7.28 27.70
C PRO A 181 42.15 7.54 29.16
N ASP A 182 42.40 6.47 29.92
CA ASP A 182 42.83 6.46 31.32
C ASP A 182 44.24 7.02 31.52
N LEU A 183 45.07 7.00 30.47
CA LEU A 183 46.44 7.51 30.53
C LEU A 183 46.53 9.01 30.23
N ASN A 184 45.50 9.67 29.68
CA ASN A 184 45.60 11.10 29.36
C ASN A 184 45.56 11.97 30.63
N PRO A 185 46.62 12.74 30.94
CA PRO A 185 46.63 13.64 32.11
C PRO A 185 45.68 14.85 31.96
N ILE A 186 45.26 15.16 30.74
CA ILE A 186 44.28 16.22 30.45
C ILE A 186 42.88 15.61 30.54
N LYS A 187 42.14 15.97 31.60
CA LYS A 187 40.73 15.60 31.80
C LYS A 187 39.79 16.68 31.29
#